data_AF-A0A7S1ZIQ2-F1
#
_entry.id   AF-A0A7S1ZIQ2-F1
#
_cell.length_a   1.000
_cell.length_b   1.000
_cell.length_c   1.000
_cell.angle_alpha   90.00
_cell.angle_beta   90.00
_cell.angle_gamma   90.00
#
_symmetry.space_group_name_H-M   'P 1'
#
loop_
_entity.id
_entity.type
_entity.pdbx_description
1 polymer ?
#
loop_
_entity_poly.entity_id
_entity_poly.type
_entity_poly.pdbx_seq_one_letter_code
_entity_poly.pdbx_strand_id
1 'polypeptide(L)'
;GGQIELVIFSCMFEIEIVALDVVRDVFDVYGSSSSYKRRIFVIYDGIHYDALAFTYDKGLPEEMDMTIFSSNDDVAFQRAVTLCSMLHKERAYTDTSNFTLRCVDCKIGLVGAGEAQCHAKETGHSNFEEYR
;
A
#
# COMPACT_ATOMS: atom_id res chain seq x y z
N GLY A 1 9.80 1.23 -5.35
CA GLY A 1 10.42 0.56 -4.20
C GLY A 1 9.37 -0.26 -3.51
N GLY A 2 9.77 -1.28 -2.77
CA GLY A 2 8.90 -2.17 -2.01
C GLY A 2 9.63 -2.73 -0.79
N GLN A 3 9.43 -4.01 -0.51
CA GLN A 3 9.88 -4.63 0.75
C GLN A 3 11.39 -4.49 1.02
N ILE A 4 12.24 -4.56 -0.01
CA ILE A 4 13.70 -4.42 0.13
C ILE A 4 14.06 -3.01 0.62
N GLU A 5 13.48 -1.97 0.00
CA GLU A 5 13.72 -0.59 0.42
C GLU A 5 13.19 -0.31 1.83
N LEU A 6 12.05 -0.92 2.21
CA LEU A 6 11.50 -0.79 3.57
C LEU A 6 12.42 -1.38 4.64
N VAL A 7 13.07 -2.52 4.37
CA VAL A 7 14.10 -3.08 5.26
C VAL A 7 15.28 -2.13 5.39
N ILE A 8 15.80 -1.62 4.27
CA ILE A 8 16.93 -0.68 4.26
C ILE A 8 16.60 0.59 5.05
N PHE A 9 15.41 1.17 4.84
CA PHE A 9 14.99 2.38 5.55
C PHE A 9 14.75 2.13 7.04
N SER A 10 14.15 1.01 7.42
CA SER A 10 13.99 0.64 8.83
C SER A 10 15.33 0.58 9.55
N CYS A 11 16.36 -0.02 8.92
CA CYS A 11 17.71 -0.06 9.46
C CYS A 11 18.37 1.33 9.49
N MET A 12 18.30 2.09 8.40
CA MET A 12 18.97 3.38 8.27
C MET A 12 18.41 4.45 9.21
N PHE A 13 17.11 4.44 9.46
CA PHE A 13 16.45 5.40 10.34
C PHE A 13 16.23 4.89 11.76
N GLU A 14 16.63 3.65 12.05
CA GLU A 14 16.43 2.98 13.35
C GLU A 14 14.98 3.10 13.83
N ILE A 15 14.05 2.65 12.97
CA ILE A 15 12.61 2.80 13.17
C ILE A 15 11.87 1.55 12.69
N GLU A 16 10.83 1.15 13.43
CA GLU A 16 9.90 0.14 12.94
C GLU A 16 9.03 0.74 11.83
N ILE A 17 8.88 0.02 10.73
CA ILE A 17 7.96 0.38 9.66
C ILE A 17 6.90 -0.70 9.60
N VAL A 18 5.66 -0.34 9.93
CA VAL A 18 4.50 -1.21 9.75
C VAL A 18 3.89 -0.91 8.39
N ALA A 19 4.02 -1.85 7.46
CA ALA A 19 3.41 -1.76 6.14
C ALA A 19 2.09 -2.53 6.14
N LEU A 20 0.98 -1.83 5.92
CA LEU A 20 -0.37 -2.38 5.87
C LEU A 20 -0.73 -2.65 4.41
N ASP A 21 -1.00 -3.91 4.06
CA ASP A 21 -1.40 -4.31 2.71
C ASP A 21 -2.93 -4.40 2.65
N VAL A 22 -3.55 -3.39 2.02
CA VAL A 22 -5.01 -3.30 1.90
C VAL A 22 -5.55 -4.39 0.97
N VAL A 23 -4.78 -4.80 -0.04
CA VAL A 23 -5.22 -5.84 -0.99
C VAL A 23 -5.40 -7.18 -0.26
N ARG A 24 -4.48 -7.49 0.66
CA ARG A 24 -4.41 -8.79 1.35
C ARG A 24 -4.99 -8.77 2.76
N ASP A 25 -5.34 -7.61 3.30
CA ASP A 25 -5.77 -7.41 4.69
C ASP A 25 -4.76 -8.00 5.70
N VAL A 26 -3.47 -7.73 5.46
CA VAL A 26 -2.36 -8.16 6.32
C VAL A 26 -1.40 -7.00 6.56
N PHE A 27 -0.42 -7.22 7.43
CA PHE A 27 0.65 -6.26 7.65
C PHE A 27 2.01 -6.96 7.79
N ASP A 28 3.07 -6.24 7.44
CA ASP A 28 4.45 -6.61 7.66
C ASP A 28 5.11 -5.59 8.60
N VAL A 29 5.94 -6.05 9.55
CA VAL A 29 6.69 -5.19 10.47
C VAL A 29 8.18 -5.31 10.19
N TYR A 30 8.75 -4.27 9.57
CA TYR A 30 10.18 -4.16 9.32
C TYR A 30 10.88 -3.56 10.54
N GLY A 31 12.01 -4.15 10.97
CA GLY A 31 12.78 -3.70 12.14
C GLY A 31 12.30 -4.26 13.49
N SER A 32 11.37 -5.22 13.50
CA SER A 32 10.78 -5.80 14.72
C SER A 32 11.79 -6.50 15.65
N SER A 33 12.91 -6.99 15.11
CA SER A 33 13.99 -7.61 15.90
C SER A 33 14.94 -6.61 16.54
N SER A 34 14.86 -5.33 16.18
CA SER A 34 15.91 -4.35 16.47
C SER A 34 15.67 -3.49 17.72
N SER A 35 14.67 -3.82 18.55
CA SER A 35 14.33 -3.09 19.80
C SER A 35 14.11 -1.58 19.64
N TYR A 36 13.85 -1.13 18.41
CA TYR A 36 13.61 0.27 18.07
C TYR A 36 12.45 0.82 18.90
N LYS A 37 12.57 2.07 19.33
CA LYS A 37 11.58 2.74 20.20
C LYS A 37 10.53 3.52 19.43
N ARG A 38 10.72 3.68 18.13
CA ARG A 38 9.87 4.47 17.24
C ARG A 38 9.26 3.58 16.17
N ARG A 39 8.06 3.93 15.73
CA ARG A 39 7.29 3.25 14.69
C ARG A 39 6.64 4.26 13.77
N ILE A 40 6.60 3.95 12.49
CA ILE A 40 5.75 4.62 11.49
C ILE A 40 4.83 3.60 10.83
N PHE A 41 3.78 4.10 10.19
CA PHE A 41 2.82 3.30 9.45
C PHE A 41 2.77 3.78 7.99
N VAL A 42 2.84 2.82 7.07
CA VAL A 42 2.58 3.04 5.64
C VAL A 42 1.50 2.08 5.20
N ILE A 43 0.67 2.51 4.27
CA ILE A 43 -0.42 1.71 3.72
C ILE A 43 -0.20 1.49 2.22
N TYR A 44 -0.48 0.29 1.76
CA TYR A 44 -0.25 -0.15 0.39
C TYR A 44 -1.57 -0.57 -0.26
N ASP A 45 -1.90 0.05 -1.38
CA ASP A 45 -3.15 -0.17 -2.11
C ASP A 45 -3.01 -1.17 -3.27
N GLY A 46 -1.86 -1.84 -3.41
CA GLY A 46 -1.60 -2.74 -4.54
C GLY A 46 -0.69 -2.15 -5.62
N ILE A 47 -0.49 -0.82 -5.65
CA ILE A 47 0.43 -0.14 -6.57
C ILE A 47 1.18 1.06 -5.95
N HIS A 48 0.65 1.64 -4.87
CA HIS A 48 1.15 2.86 -4.23
C HIS A 48 1.29 2.68 -2.71
N TYR A 49 2.26 3.37 -2.14
CA TYR A 49 2.41 3.49 -0.69
C TYR A 49 2.06 4.90 -0.24
N ASP A 50 1.16 5.00 0.74
CA ASP A 50 0.83 6.25 1.41
C ASP A 50 1.29 6.23 2.87
N ALA A 51 1.70 7.39 3.39
CA ALA A 51 2.01 7.54 4.80
C ALA A 51 0.72 7.69 5.61
N LEU A 52 0.62 6.99 6.75
CA LEU A 52 -0.49 7.20 7.68
C LEU A 52 -0.11 8.22 8.74
N ALA A 53 -1.00 9.19 8.94
CA ALA A 53 -0.90 10.21 9.97
C ALA A 53 -2.12 10.14 10.89
N PHE A 54 -1.91 10.46 12.16
CA PHE A 54 -2.97 10.47 13.17
C PHE A 54 -3.24 11.91 13.58
N THR A 55 -4.42 12.38 13.22
CA THR A 55 -4.91 13.68 13.65
C THR A 55 -5.67 13.57 14.98
N TYR A 56 -5.48 14.55 15.87
CA TYR A 56 -6.26 14.64 17.11
C TYR A 56 -7.70 15.07 16.81
N ASP A 57 -7.87 15.99 15.87
CA ASP A 57 -9.16 16.53 15.45
C ASP A 57 -9.08 16.98 13.98
N LYS A 58 -10.11 16.67 13.19
CA LYS A 58 -10.14 16.95 11.74
C LYS A 58 -10.10 18.45 11.40
N GLY A 59 -10.38 19.34 12.35
CA GLY A 59 -10.30 20.78 12.18
C GLY A 59 -8.92 21.36 12.44
N LEU A 60 -7.95 20.54 12.88
CA LEU A 60 -6.58 21.00 13.13
C LEU A 60 -5.74 20.97 11.85
N PRO A 61 -4.70 21.82 11.77
CA PRO A 61 -3.75 21.80 10.66
C PRO A 61 -2.97 20.48 10.60
N GLU A 62 -2.61 20.03 9.39
CA GLU A 62 -1.85 18.79 9.15
C GLU A 62 -0.47 18.81 9.85
N GLU A 63 0.11 19.99 10.12
CA GLU A 63 1.37 20.10 10.85
C GLU A 63 1.27 19.61 12.30
N MET A 64 0.07 19.46 12.83
CA MET A 64 -0.19 18.88 14.16
C MET A 64 -0.39 17.36 14.13
N ASP A 65 -0.43 16.75 12.95
CA ASP A 65 -0.63 15.31 12.83
C ASP A 65 0.60 14.54 13.29
N MET A 66 0.35 13.42 13.97
CA MET A 66 1.41 12.52 14.41
C MET A 66 1.67 11.47 13.34
N THR A 67 2.92 11.36 12.92
CA THR A 67 3.38 10.35 11.95
C THR A 67 4.37 9.35 12.55
N ILE A 68 4.95 9.68 13.71
CA ILE A 68 5.91 8.84 14.43
C ILE A 68 5.34 8.51 15.81
N PHE A 69 5.32 7.23 16.14
CA PHE A 69 4.74 6.67 17.36
C PHE A 69 5.78 5.93 18.17
N SER A 70 5.48 5.68 19.44
CA SER A 70 6.22 4.68 20.21
C SER A 70 5.98 3.29 19.60
N SER A 71 7.00 2.43 19.55
CA SER A 71 6.83 1.03 19.13
C SER A 71 5.95 0.21 20.09
N ASN A 72 5.74 0.69 21.32
CA ASN A 72 4.81 0.09 22.29
C ASN A 72 3.41 0.73 22.27
N ASP A 73 3.12 1.62 21.31
CA ASP A 73 1.78 2.21 21.17
C ASP A 73 0.83 1.23 20.46
N ASP A 74 0.25 0.33 21.25
CA ASP A 74 -0.72 -0.65 20.76
C ASP A 74 -2.02 0.02 20.26
N VAL A 75 -2.37 1.20 20.78
CA VAL A 75 -3.60 1.90 20.36
C VAL A 75 -3.43 2.43 18.94
N ALA A 76 -2.31 3.08 18.63
CA ALA A 76 -2.00 3.52 17.27
C ALA A 76 -1.95 2.33 16.30
N PHE A 77 -1.30 1.23 16.72
CA PHE A 77 -1.23 0.01 15.92
C PHE A 77 -2.61 -0.56 15.58
N GLN A 78 -3.47 -0.75 16.58
CA GLN A 78 -4.81 -1.32 16.37
C GLN A 78 -5.69 -0.42 15.50
N ARG A 79 -5.57 0.90 15.63
CA ARG A 79 -6.30 1.85 14.77
C ARG A 79 -5.85 1.76 13.32
N ALA A 80 -4.54 1.64 13.07
CA ALA A 80 -3.99 1.52 11.71
C ALA A 80 -4.41 0.19 11.05
N VAL A 81 -4.38 -0.92 11.80
CA VAL A 81 -4.89 -2.22 11.32
C VAL A 81 -6.40 -2.16 11.05
N THR A 82 -7.18 -1.53 11.93
CA THR A 82 -8.63 -1.37 11.73
C THR A 82 -8.93 -0.57 10.45
N LEU A 83 -8.20 0.51 10.20
CA LEU A 83 -8.32 1.29 8.96
C LEU A 83 -8.02 0.43 7.72
N CYS A 84 -6.94 -0.35 7.75
CA CYS A 84 -6.60 -1.26 6.65
C CYS A 84 -7.75 -2.23 6.35
N SER A 85 -8.30 -2.89 7.38
CA SER A 85 -9.43 -3.81 7.19
C SER A 85 -10.73 -3.13 6.74
N MET A 86 -10.94 -1.86 7.10
CA MET A 86 -12.06 -1.07 6.56
C MET A 86 -11.87 -0.80 5.07
N LEU A 87 -10.69 -0.32 4.66
CA LEU A 87 -10.36 -0.04 3.26
C LEU A 87 -10.39 -1.31 2.40
N HIS A 88 -9.97 -2.45 2.94
CA HIS A 88 -10.09 -3.74 2.28
C HIS A 88 -11.55 -4.09 2.01
N LYS A 89 -12.43 -3.97 3.02
CA LYS A 89 -13.87 -4.23 2.88
C LYS A 89 -14.54 -3.30 1.88
N GLU A 90 -14.10 -2.05 1.81
CA GLU A 90 -14.57 -1.05 0.86
C GLU A 90 -13.99 -1.24 -0.55
N ARG A 91 -13.07 -2.20 -0.74
CA ARG A 91 -12.31 -2.41 -1.99
C ARG A 91 -11.60 -1.14 -2.45
N ALA A 92 -11.10 -0.35 -1.50
CA ALA A 92 -10.31 0.85 -1.74
C ALA A 92 -8.84 0.48 -2.03
N TYR A 93 -8.63 -0.33 -3.07
CA TYR A 93 -7.31 -0.79 -3.51
C TYR A 93 -7.35 -1.17 -5.00
N THR A 94 -6.19 -1.22 -5.63
CA THR A 94 -6.02 -1.59 -7.05
C THR A 94 -5.63 -3.05 -7.16
N ASP A 95 -6.56 -3.89 -7.62
CA ASP A 95 -6.28 -5.31 -7.92
C ASP A 95 -5.64 -5.47 -9.29
N THR A 96 -4.32 -5.36 -9.35
CA THR A 96 -3.54 -5.58 -10.58
C THR A 96 -3.56 -7.03 -11.09
N SER A 97 -4.12 -7.97 -10.34
CA SER A 97 -4.23 -9.36 -10.77
C SER A 97 -5.55 -9.66 -11.49
N ASN A 98 -6.64 -8.96 -11.18
CA ASN A 98 -7.97 -9.26 -11.73
C ASN A 98 -8.68 -8.09 -12.44
N PHE A 99 -8.05 -6.91 -12.54
CA PHE A 99 -8.66 -5.79 -13.26
C PHE A 99 -8.88 -6.08 -14.76
N THR A 100 -9.99 -5.60 -15.30
CA THR A 100 -10.34 -5.76 -16.71
C THR A 100 -9.75 -4.62 -17.53
N LEU A 101 -8.89 -5.00 -18.47
CA LEU A 101 -8.21 -4.10 -19.39
C LEU A 101 -8.74 -4.30 -20.81
N ARG A 102 -8.85 -3.23 -21.57
CA ARG A 102 -9.10 -3.28 -23.00
C ARG A 102 -7.92 -2.69 -23.74
N CYS A 103 -7.39 -3.44 -24.69
CA CYS A 103 -6.41 -2.89 -25.62
C CYS A 103 -7.10 -1.84 -26.51
N VAL A 104 -6.57 -0.62 -26.55
CA VAL A 104 -7.16 0.47 -27.34
C VAL A 104 -7.01 0.20 -28.84
N ASP A 105 -5.96 -0.48 -29.24
CA ASP A 105 -5.62 -0.72 -30.65
C ASP A 105 -6.49 -1.82 -31.29
N CYS A 106 -6.65 -2.97 -30.62
CA CYS A 106 -7.37 -4.13 -31.16
C CYS A 106 -8.69 -4.46 -30.45
N LYS A 107 -9.03 -3.72 -29.38
CA LYS A 107 -10.28 -3.86 -28.60
C LYS A 107 -10.48 -5.21 -27.89
N ILE A 108 -9.43 -6.05 -27.80
CA ILE A 108 -9.45 -7.28 -27.00
C ILE A 108 -9.55 -6.93 -25.51
N GLY A 109 -10.46 -7.61 -24.81
CA GLY A 109 -10.55 -7.61 -23.35
C GLY A 109 -9.53 -8.56 -22.75
N LEU A 110 -8.87 -8.11 -21.69
CA LEU A 110 -7.75 -8.76 -21.02
C LEU A 110 -8.00 -8.69 -19.51
N VAL A 111 -7.56 -9.70 -18.78
CA VAL A 111 -7.70 -9.79 -17.32
C VAL A 111 -6.33 -9.75 -16.67
N GLY A 112 -6.13 -8.72 -15.85
CA GLY A 112 -4.93 -8.52 -15.07
C GLY A 112 -3.71 -8.10 -15.88
N ALA A 113 -2.62 -7.81 -15.17
CA ALA A 113 -1.36 -7.38 -15.77
C ALA A 113 -0.69 -8.49 -16.61
N GLY A 114 -0.92 -9.76 -16.25
CA GLY A 114 -0.32 -10.91 -16.95
C GLY A 114 -0.79 -11.03 -18.40
N GLU A 115 -2.10 -10.99 -18.64
CA GLU A 115 -2.65 -11.04 -20.00
C GLU A 115 -2.28 -9.80 -20.80
N ALA A 116 -2.30 -8.61 -20.18
CA ALA A 116 -1.86 -7.39 -20.85
C ALA A 116 -0.39 -7.45 -21.28
N GLN A 117 0.49 -8.00 -20.44
CA GLN A 117 1.89 -8.18 -20.79
C GLN A 117 2.08 -9.22 -21.90
N CYS A 118 1.32 -10.33 -21.87
CA CYS A 118 1.36 -11.33 -22.94
C CYS A 118 0.89 -10.73 -24.26
N HIS A 119 -0.25 -10.03 -24.24
CA HIS A 119 -0.81 -9.32 -25.38
C HIS A 119 0.17 -8.30 -25.97
N ALA A 120 0.82 -7.50 -25.13
CA ALA A 120 1.82 -6.54 -25.57
C ALA A 120 3.02 -7.20 -26.25
N LYS A 121 3.48 -8.35 -25.73
CA LYS A 121 4.59 -9.11 -26.32
C LYS A 121 4.24 -9.72 -27.67
N GLU A 122 3.03 -10.26 -27.80
CA GLU A 122 2.58 -10.94 -29.03
C GLU A 122 2.18 -9.96 -30.14
N THR A 123 1.55 -8.84 -29.77
CA THR A 123 0.95 -7.91 -30.73
C THR A 123 1.71 -6.60 -30.90
N GLY A 124 2.59 -6.25 -29.95
CA GLY A 124 3.25 -4.95 -29.90
C GLY A 124 2.38 -3.81 -29.37
N HIS A 125 1.11 -4.06 -29.01
CA HIS A 125 0.21 -3.05 -28.46
C HIS A 125 0.57 -2.74 -27.00
N SER A 126 0.62 -1.45 -26.65
CA SER A 126 0.97 -0.99 -25.29
C SER A 126 -0.05 -0.03 -24.68
N ASN A 127 -1.09 0.35 -25.43
CA ASN A 127 -2.18 1.16 -24.92
C ASN A 127 -3.30 0.28 -24.36
N PHE A 128 -3.42 0.27 -23.04
CA PHE A 128 -4.47 -0.42 -22.30
C PHE A 128 -5.29 0.59 -21.49
N GLU A 129 -6.61 0.45 -21.56
CA GLU A 129 -7.54 1.21 -20.73
C GLU A 129 -8.27 0.25 -19.80
N GLU A 130 -8.32 0.58 -18.51
CA GLU A 130 -9.21 -0.11 -17.59
C GLU A 130 -10.68 0.24 -17.93
N TYR A 131 -11.54 -0.77 -17.95
CA TYR A 131 -12.98 -0.56 -18.12
C TYR A 131 -13.74 -1.39 -17.08
N ARG A 132 -14.85 -0.83 -16.60
CA ARG A 132 -15.80 -1.47 -15.69
C ARG A 132 -17.10 -1.78 -16.40
#